data_AF-A0A1G5ZNK1-F1
#
_entry.id   AF-A0A1G5ZNK1-F1
#
_cell.length_a   1.000
_cell.length_b   1.000
_cell.length_c   1.000
_cell.angle_alpha   90.00
_cell.angle_beta   90.00
_cell.angle_gamma   90.00
#
_symmetry.space_group_name_H-M   'P 1'
#
loop_
_entity.id
_entity.type
_entity.pdbx_description
1 polymer ?
#
loop_
_entity_poly.entity_id
_entity_poly.type
_entity_poly.pdbx_seq_one_letter_code
_entity_poly.pdbx_strand_id
1 'polypeptide(L)'
;MRAVPIALVSAILGSSAAPPPSFASGCRQLLESDVKIASMRLYADILANAARKGWNYAPESIVSGSKRHFDEMKLRLIDVGYEIVPVGAQPPCGLAG
;
A
#
# COMPACT_ATOMS: atom_id res chain seq x y z
N MET A 1 57.57 -3.97 -5.18
CA MET A 1 56.38 -3.74 -6.03
C MET A 1 56.03 -5.07 -6.69
N ARG A 2 54.96 -5.73 -6.25
CA ARG A 2 54.51 -7.03 -6.79
C ARG A 2 53.22 -6.79 -7.56
N ALA A 3 53.22 -7.11 -8.85
CA ALA A 3 52.04 -7.04 -9.70
C ALA A 3 51.08 -8.19 -9.31
N VAL A 4 49.84 -7.83 -8.97
CA VAL A 4 48.77 -8.78 -8.67
C VAL A 4 47.92 -8.92 -9.94
N PRO A 5 47.70 -10.12 -10.48
CA PRO A 5 46.82 -10.30 -11.61
C PRO A 5 45.37 -10.24 -11.14
N ILE A 6 44.59 -9.31 -11.71
CA ILE A 6 43.14 -9.23 -11.53
C ILE A 6 42.52 -10.33 -12.39
N ALA A 7 42.27 -11.49 -11.79
CA ALA A 7 41.45 -12.52 -12.41
C ALA A 7 39.97 -12.11 -12.27
N LEU A 8 39.44 -11.50 -13.33
CA LEU A 8 38.03 -11.21 -13.51
C LEU A 8 37.29 -12.54 -13.76
N VAL A 9 36.58 -13.07 -12.76
CA VAL A 9 35.68 -14.22 -12.94
C VAL A 9 34.24 -13.73 -12.80
N SER A 10 33.66 -13.36 -13.93
CA SER A 10 32.23 -13.09 -14.10
C SER A 10 31.52 -14.41 -14.38
N ALA A 11 30.85 -14.98 -13.38
CA ALA A 11 29.80 -15.99 -13.48
C ALA A 11 29.35 -16.25 -12.03
N ILE A 12 28.12 -15.99 -11.61
CA ILE A 12 26.88 -16.58 -12.11
C ILE A 12 25.77 -15.54 -11.88
N LEU A 13 25.13 -15.09 -12.97
CA LEU A 13 23.78 -14.53 -12.88
C LEU A 13 22.86 -15.68 -12.45
N GLY A 14 22.73 -15.86 -11.14
CA GLY A 14 21.59 -16.54 -10.55
C GLY A 14 20.43 -15.56 -10.57
N SER A 15 19.94 -15.23 -11.76
CA SER A 15 18.61 -14.66 -11.92
C SER A 15 17.66 -15.69 -11.32
N SER A 16 17.30 -15.52 -10.06
CA SER A 16 16.07 -16.08 -9.55
C SER A 16 14.95 -15.38 -10.30
N ALA A 17 14.71 -15.84 -11.53
CA ALA A 17 13.43 -15.69 -12.19
C ALA A 17 12.47 -16.63 -11.46
N ALA A 18 12.22 -16.34 -10.17
CA ALA A 18 10.89 -16.58 -9.67
C ALA A 18 9.99 -15.85 -10.67
N PRO A 19 9.08 -16.55 -11.38
CA PRO A 19 8.13 -15.85 -12.22
C PRO A 19 7.52 -14.76 -11.34
N PRO A 20 7.44 -13.49 -11.81
CA PRO A 20 6.66 -12.51 -11.09
C PRO A 20 5.30 -13.16 -10.82
N PRO A 21 4.71 -13.00 -9.62
CA PRO A 21 3.43 -13.61 -9.32
C PRO A 21 2.50 -13.34 -10.50
N SER A 22 2.01 -14.40 -11.11
CA SER A 22 1.17 -14.28 -12.29
C SER A 22 -0.02 -13.40 -11.93
N PHE A 23 -0.08 -12.19 -12.49
CA PHE A 23 -1.18 -11.24 -12.28
C PHE A 23 -2.50 -11.72 -12.93
N ALA A 24 -2.46 -12.87 -13.60
CA ALA A 24 -3.58 -13.50 -14.28
C ALA A 24 -4.62 -14.14 -13.34
N SER A 25 -4.46 -14.10 -12.00
CA SER A 25 -5.55 -14.43 -11.07
C SER A 25 -6.49 -13.25 -10.74
N GLY A 26 -6.34 -12.13 -11.45
CA GLY A 26 -7.46 -11.37 -12.02
C GLY A 26 -8.07 -10.23 -11.20
N CYS A 27 -8.00 -10.25 -9.87
CA CYS A 27 -8.91 -9.42 -9.07
C CYS A 27 -8.25 -8.69 -7.90
N ARG A 28 -7.46 -7.65 -8.19
CA ARG A 28 -6.95 -6.70 -7.19
C ARG A 28 -7.74 -5.40 -7.18
N GLN A 29 -9.06 -5.49 -7.24
CA GLN A 29 -9.92 -4.33 -7.14
C GLN A 29 -10.44 -4.16 -5.73
N LEU A 30 -10.41 -2.92 -5.24
CA LEU A 30 -11.00 -2.54 -3.96
C LEU A 30 -11.98 -1.40 -4.19
N LEU A 31 -13.17 -1.51 -3.60
CA LEU A 31 -14.10 -0.39 -3.59
C LEU A 31 -13.51 0.76 -2.78
N GLU A 32 -13.62 1.97 -3.32
CA GLU A 32 -13.16 3.18 -2.67
C GLU A 32 -13.84 3.40 -1.30
N SER A 33 -15.11 2.97 -1.17
CA SER A 33 -15.82 2.96 0.11
C SER A 33 -15.14 2.07 1.15
N ASP A 34 -14.66 0.90 0.75
CA ASP A 34 -14.04 -0.06 1.66
C ASP A 34 -12.66 0.45 2.10
N VAL A 35 -11.90 1.02 1.17
CA VAL A 35 -10.64 1.72 1.49
C VAL A 35 -10.89 2.89 2.43
N LYS A 36 -11.96 3.65 2.22
CA LYS A 36 -12.33 4.77 3.10
C LYS A 36 -12.68 4.28 4.50
N ILE A 37 -13.48 3.22 4.63
CA ILE A 37 -13.85 2.63 5.93
C ILE A 37 -12.59 2.13 6.66
N ALA A 38 -11.72 1.39 5.96
CA ALA A 38 -10.46 0.89 6.52
C ALA A 38 -9.55 2.05 6.96
N SER A 39 -9.40 3.07 6.11
CA SER A 39 -8.63 4.27 6.42
C SER A 39 -9.16 4.99 7.67
N MET A 40 -10.48 5.20 7.78
CA MET A 40 -11.05 5.90 8.93
C MET A 40 -10.90 5.11 10.23
N ARG A 41 -11.01 3.78 10.20
CA ARG A 41 -10.74 2.93 11.38
C ARG A 41 -9.31 3.07 11.85
N LEU A 42 -8.34 2.93 10.95
CA LEU A 42 -6.92 3.07 11.26
C LEU A 42 -6.57 4.48 11.74
N TYR A 43 -7.15 5.52 11.12
CA TYR A 43 -6.94 6.89 11.56
C TYR A 43 -7.54 7.16 12.95
N ALA A 44 -8.71 6.59 13.26
CA ALA A 44 -9.28 6.67 14.61
C ALA A 44 -8.37 6.02 15.66
N ASP A 45 -7.73 4.89 15.34
CA ASP A 45 -6.76 4.25 16.25
C ASP A 45 -5.52 5.13 16.50
N ILE A 46 -5.05 5.83 15.46
CA ILE A 46 -3.97 6.82 15.57
C ILE A 46 -4.38 7.96 16.52
N LEU A 47 -5.58 8.52 16.36
CA LEU A 47 -6.10 9.58 17.22
C LEU A 47 -6.27 9.10 18.66
N ALA A 48 -6.83 7.90 18.86
CA ALA A 48 -6.98 7.31 20.19
C ALA A 48 -5.62 7.11 20.87
N ASN A 49 -4.60 6.69 20.13
CA ASN A 49 -3.24 6.56 20.65
C ASN A 49 -2.62 7.91 21.01
N ALA A 50 -2.86 8.94 20.21
CA ALA A 50 -2.40 10.30 20.51
C ALA A 50 -3.08 10.86 21.76
N ALA A 51 -4.40 10.68 21.89
CA ALA A 51 -5.17 11.09 23.06
C ALA A 51 -4.69 10.41 24.35
N ARG A 52 -4.40 9.10 24.31
CA ARG A 52 -3.78 8.38 25.44
C ARG A 52 -2.42 8.94 25.86
N LYS A 53 -1.71 9.60 24.94
CA LYS A 53 -0.43 10.27 25.19
C LYS A 53 -0.59 11.75 25.57
N GLY A 54 -1.82 12.23 25.80
CA GLY A 54 -2.12 13.61 26.17
C GLY A 54 -2.19 14.58 25.00
N TRP A 55 -2.11 14.11 23.75
CA TRP A 55 -2.24 14.96 22.57
C TRP A 55 -3.70 15.15 22.21
N ASN A 56 -4.13 16.40 22.05
CA ASN A 56 -5.46 16.74 21.59
C ASN A 56 -5.38 17.57 20.30
N TYR A 57 -6.03 17.08 19.24
CA TYR A 57 -6.04 17.76 17.94
C TYR A 57 -7.33 18.54 17.78
N ALA A 58 -7.22 19.74 17.23
CA ALA A 58 -8.40 20.54 16.90
C ALA A 58 -9.25 19.84 15.81
N PRO A 59 -10.58 20.01 15.79
CA PRO A 59 -11.46 19.32 14.85
C PRO A 59 -11.06 19.46 13.38
N GLU A 60 -10.62 20.65 12.97
CA GLU A 60 -10.15 20.94 11.61
C GLU A 60 -8.85 20.17 11.26
N SER A 61 -7.98 19.95 12.24
CA SER A 61 -6.77 19.13 12.08
C SER A 61 -7.14 17.64 11.94
N ILE A 62 -8.17 17.19 12.65
CA ILE A 62 -8.70 15.83 12.53
C ILE A 62 -9.28 15.59 11.13
N VAL A 63 -10.10 16.52 10.63
CA VAL A 63 -10.72 16.42 9.30
C VAL A 63 -9.67 16.46 8.18
N SER A 64 -8.72 17.39 8.24
CA SER A 64 -7.67 17.48 7.23
C SER A 64 -6.73 16.27 7.27
N GLY A 65 -6.38 15.79 8.47
CA GLY A 65 -5.54 14.61 8.64
C GLY A 65 -6.22 13.31 8.19
N SER A 66 -7.53 13.15 8.39
CA SER A 66 -8.27 11.97 7.92
C SER A 66 -8.32 11.92 6.39
N LYS A 67 -8.55 13.07 5.75
CA LYS A 67 -8.48 13.19 4.28
C LYS A 67 -7.10 12.78 3.77
N ARG A 68 -6.03 13.36 4.34
CA ARG A 68 -4.66 13.03 3.95
C ARG A 68 -4.35 11.54 4.14
N HIS A 69 -4.74 10.96 5.28
CA HIS A 69 -4.52 9.54 5.55
C HIS A 69 -5.22 8.63 4.53
N PHE A 70 -6.45 8.97 4.12
CA PHE A 70 -7.16 8.27 3.06
C PHE A 70 -6.46 8.39 1.70
N ASP A 71 -6.05 9.60 1.31
CA ASP A 71 -5.35 9.84 0.04
C ASP A 71 -4.03 9.06 -0.02
N GLU A 72 -3.23 9.09 1.06
CA GLU A 72 -1.97 8.33 1.16
C GLU A 72 -2.19 6.81 1.12
N MET A 73 -3.24 6.30 1.77
CA MET A 73 -3.55 4.87 1.74
C MET A 73 -3.91 4.40 0.33
N LYS A 74 -4.71 5.17 -0.41
CA LYS A 74 -5.01 4.87 -1.82
C LYS A 74 -3.73 4.78 -2.64
N LEU A 75 -2.82 5.76 -2.49
CA LEU A 75 -1.54 5.75 -3.21
C LEU A 75 -0.71 4.51 -2.91
N ARG A 76 -0.62 4.10 -1.63
CA ARG A 76 0.10 2.88 -1.24
C ARG A 76 -0.53 1.61 -1.80
N LEU A 77 -1.87 1.53 -1.82
CA LEU A 77 -2.58 0.38 -2.40
C LEU A 77 -2.34 0.29 -3.92
N ILE A 78 -2.36 1.43 -4.61
CA ILE A 78 -2.05 1.52 -6.05
C ILE A 78 -0.60 1.08 -6.32
N ASP A 79 0.35 1.54 -5.50
CA ASP A 79 1.77 1.19 -5.62
C ASP A 79 2.02 -0.33 -5.49
N VAL A 80 1.25 -1.03 -4.63
CA VAL A 80 1.33 -2.50 -4.49
C VAL A 80 0.41 -3.27 -5.46
N GLY A 81 -0.18 -2.57 -6.44
CA GLY A 81 -0.89 -3.15 -7.58
C GLY A 81 -2.39 -3.38 -7.36
N TYR A 82 -3.05 -2.64 -6.47
CA TYR A 82 -4.51 -2.58 -6.41
C TYR A 82 -5.07 -1.49 -7.31
N GLU A 83 -6.23 -1.76 -7.89
CA GLU A 83 -7.06 -0.77 -8.56
C GLU A 83 -8.18 -0.34 -7.58
N ILE A 84 -8.28 0.96 -7.33
CA ILE A 84 -9.32 1.51 -6.45
C ILE A 84 -10.51 1.96 -7.29
N VAL A 85 -11.65 1.33 -7.06
CA VAL A 85 -12.85 1.46 -7.88
C VAL A 85 -13.84 2.41 -7.21
N PRO A 86 -14.42 3.40 -7.92
CA PRO A 86 -15.38 4.34 -7.35
C PRO A 86 -16.64 3.65 -6.80
N VAL A 87 -17.29 4.30 -5.84
CA VAL A 87 -18.59 3.84 -5.32
C VAL A 87 -19.63 3.82 -6.45
N GLY A 88 -20.34 2.69 -6.59
CA GLY A 88 -21.35 2.48 -7.62
C GLY A 88 -20.83 1.81 -8.90
N ALA A 89 -19.52 1.66 -9.05
CA ALA A 89 -18.97 0.73 -10.02
C ALA A 89 -19.00 -0.69 -9.42
N GLN A 90 -19.43 -1.66 -10.22
CA GLN A 90 -19.29 -3.06 -9.87
C GLN A 90 -17.84 -3.46 -10.17
N PRO A 91 -17.05 -3.90 -9.17
CA PRO A 91 -15.79 -4.53 -9.50
C PRO A 91 -16.13 -5.74 -10.38
N PRO A 92 -15.50 -5.90 -11.57
CA PRO A 92 -15.73 -7.03 -12.47
C PRO A 92 -15.34 -8.36 -11.81
N CYS A 93 -14.67 -8.26 -10.67
CA CYS A 93 -14.34 -9.31 -9.76
C CYS A 93 -15.27 -9.28 -8.55
N GLY A 94 -16.22 -10.21 -8.48
CA GLY A 94 -16.97 -10.44 -7.25
C GLY A 94 -16.01 -10.88 -6.14
N LEU A 95 -16.10 -10.26 -4.96
CA LEU A 95 -15.69 -10.90 -3.73
C LEU A 95 -16.65 -12.09 -3.53
N ALA A 96 -16.33 -13.23 -4.15
CA ALA A 96 -16.92 -14.49 -3.76
C ALA A 96 -16.47 -14.74 -2.31
N GLY A 97 -17.41 -14.56 -1.38
CA GLY A 97 -17.26 -14.97 0.01
C GLY A 97 -17.17 -16.47 0.17
#